data_AF-A0AAP3YE24-F1
#
_entry.id   AF-A0AAP3YE24-F1
#
_cell.length_a   1.000
_cell.length_b   1.000
_cell.length_c   1.000
_cell.angle_alpha   90.00
_cell.angle_beta   90.00
_cell.angle_gamma   90.00
#
_symmetry.space_group_name_H-M   'P 1'
#
loop_
_entity.id
_entity.type
_entity.pdbx_description
1 polymer ?
#
loop_
_entity_poly.entity_id
_entity_poly.type
_entity_poly.pdbx_seq_one_letter_code
_entity_poly.pdbx_strand_id
1 'polypeptide(L)'
;MAETLREKNEFDFWWLNNGITIIAENGTLIGKTLQLENIQIVNGLQTSHTLYNAFSVDLPKNDTRSILLKIIITNKKETMDTIIKSNNSHNPVPPALLRATHKVQRDIEDYFLANGYFYDRRKNYYRNQNKPIKKIISINYLSQCITSIVEKNPSKARSNPTILTKKESDYNRLFPDNRPMETYLQSIKLMKRVEQFIKQVFAPNDDIDIALSTHYNFHISRVLASVVLDKARFNGDRDLCNIDVEHITDEIIFTAYSFTKELVLKYSEEISQTNLTYVSKQIALSDFINENISDLITK
;
A
#
# COMPACT_ATOMS: atom_id res chain seq x y z
N MET A 1 -17.14 6.86 21.14
CA MET A 1 -16.17 6.45 22.18
C MET A 1 -15.40 7.63 22.78
N ALA A 2 -14.71 8.48 22.00
CA ALA A 2 -14.03 9.65 22.59
C ALA A 2 -15.01 10.70 23.15
N GLU A 3 -16.15 10.90 22.50
CA GLU A 3 -17.23 11.79 22.97
C GLU A 3 -17.85 11.32 24.28
N THR A 4 -18.05 10.01 24.46
CA THR A 4 -18.59 9.42 25.70
C THR A 4 -17.63 9.51 26.89
N LEU A 5 -16.35 9.83 26.66
CA LEU A 5 -15.40 10.17 27.72
C LEU A 5 -15.37 11.67 28.07
N ARG A 6 -15.81 12.54 27.17
CA ARG A 6 -15.72 14.01 27.32
C ARG A 6 -17.01 14.64 27.86
N GLU A 7 -18.15 14.04 27.56
CA GLU A 7 -19.45 14.54 28.01
C GLU A 7 -19.90 13.80 29.28
N LYS A 8 -20.42 14.53 30.27
CA LYS A 8 -21.19 13.94 31.37
C LYS A 8 -22.51 13.45 30.79
N ASN A 9 -22.56 12.16 30.48
CA ASN A 9 -23.76 11.53 29.95
C ASN A 9 -24.53 10.85 31.09
N GLU A 10 -25.85 10.71 30.94
CA GLU A 10 -26.70 9.96 31.88
C GLU A 10 -26.33 8.46 31.87
N PHE A 11 -25.76 8.00 30.76
CA PHE A 11 -25.36 6.62 30.51
C PHE A 11 -23.90 6.35 30.87
N ASP A 12 -23.63 5.24 31.55
CA ASP A 12 -22.27 4.81 31.91
C ASP A 12 -21.44 4.45 30.66
N PHE A 13 -20.12 4.62 30.73
CA PHE A 13 -19.20 4.39 29.62
C PHE A 13 -19.31 2.98 29.05
N TRP A 14 -19.47 1.96 29.89
CA TRP A 14 -19.60 0.57 29.41
C TRP A 14 -20.92 0.27 28.69
N TRP A 15 -21.98 1.09 28.84
CA TRP A 15 -23.24 0.91 28.10
C TRP A 15 -23.09 1.25 26.63
N LEU A 16 -22.19 2.17 26.31
CA LEU A 16 -22.06 2.77 24.98
C LEU A 16 -20.85 2.26 24.21
N ASN A 17 -20.04 1.38 24.80
CA ASN A 17 -18.75 1.00 24.27
C ASN A 17 -18.48 -0.49 24.43
N ASN A 18 -17.85 -1.07 23.41
CA ASN A 18 -17.31 -2.42 23.50
C ASN A 18 -16.18 -2.44 24.55
N GLY A 19 -16.30 -3.32 25.54
CA GLY A 19 -15.34 -3.46 26.63
C GLY A 19 -13.98 -4.02 26.17
N ILE A 20 -13.23 -4.58 27.11
CA ILE A 20 -11.97 -5.27 26.83
C ILE A 20 -12.17 -6.77 27.08
N THR A 21 -11.82 -7.60 26.10
CA THR A 21 -11.79 -9.06 26.27
C THR A 21 -10.37 -9.52 26.52
N ILE A 22 -10.17 -10.19 27.65
CA ILE A 22 -8.89 -10.73 28.10
C ILE A 22 -9.01 -12.24 28.20
N ILE A 23 -8.03 -12.95 27.65
CA ILE A 23 -7.79 -14.37 27.90
C ILE A 23 -6.64 -14.46 28.90
N ALA A 24 -6.75 -15.34 29.89
CA ALA A 24 -5.66 -15.61 30.84
C ALA A 24 -5.58 -17.11 31.09
N GLU A 25 -4.39 -17.59 31.46
CA GLU A 25 -4.21 -19.02 31.78
C GLU A 25 -4.77 -19.34 33.17
N ASN A 26 -4.50 -18.47 34.14
CA ASN A 26 -5.00 -18.57 35.51
C ASN A 26 -5.64 -17.24 35.94
N GLY A 27 -6.60 -17.32 36.87
CA GLY A 27 -7.22 -16.16 37.49
C GLY A 27 -7.67 -16.46 38.90
N THR A 28 -7.37 -15.56 39.85
CA THR A 28 -7.78 -15.67 41.25
C THR A 28 -8.37 -14.35 41.72
N LEU A 29 -9.61 -14.40 42.23
CA LEU A 29 -10.28 -13.25 42.81
C LEU A 29 -10.01 -13.23 44.32
N ILE A 30 -9.30 -12.21 44.79
CA ILE A 30 -9.01 -11.98 46.20
C ILE A 30 -9.72 -10.70 46.61
N GLY A 31 -10.85 -10.83 47.30
CA GLY A 31 -11.71 -9.70 47.65
C GLY A 31 -12.20 -8.96 46.42
N LYS A 32 -11.72 -7.72 46.21
CA LYS A 32 -12.04 -6.88 45.05
C LYS A 32 -10.92 -6.84 44.00
N THR A 33 -9.85 -7.62 44.19
CA THR A 33 -8.70 -7.65 43.29
C THR A 33 -8.69 -8.96 42.52
N LEU A 34 -8.73 -8.88 41.20
CA LEU A 34 -8.58 -10.02 40.32
C LEU A 34 -7.13 -10.10 39.83
N GLN A 35 -6.43 -11.15 40.23
CA GLN A 35 -5.09 -11.47 39.73
C GLN A 35 -5.20 -12.41 38.54
N LEU A 36 -4.46 -12.12 37.47
CA LEU A 36 -4.46 -12.88 36.23
C LEU A 36 -3.02 -13.18 35.82
N GLU A 37 -2.79 -14.37 35.27
CA GLU A 37 -1.48 -14.81 34.78
C GLU A 37 -1.52 -15.05 33.27
N ASN A 38 -0.42 -14.74 32.59
CA ASN A 38 -0.22 -14.96 31.15
C ASN A 38 -1.37 -14.39 30.29
N ILE A 39 -1.67 -13.10 30.49
CA ILE A 39 -2.82 -12.44 29.85
C ILE A 39 -2.59 -12.16 28.36
N GLN A 40 -3.67 -12.23 27.59
CA GLN A 40 -3.74 -11.81 26.18
C GLN A 40 -5.01 -10.98 25.96
N ILE A 41 -4.87 -9.75 25.46
CA ILE A 41 -6.01 -8.91 25.09
C ILE A 41 -6.41 -9.23 23.64
N VAL A 42 -7.59 -9.81 23.46
CA VAL A 42 -8.09 -10.27 22.14
C VAL A 42 -9.14 -9.36 21.52
N ASN A 43 -9.66 -8.40 22.31
CA ASN A 43 -10.50 -7.30 21.85
C ASN A 43 -10.40 -6.14 22.85
N GLY A 44 -10.39 -4.92 22.36
CA GLY A 44 -10.29 -3.72 23.21
C GLY A 44 -9.35 -2.65 22.69
N LEU A 45 -8.78 -2.77 21.48
CA LEU A 45 -7.84 -1.79 20.91
C LEU A 45 -8.41 -0.37 20.91
N GLN A 46 -9.66 -0.21 20.47
CA GLN A 46 -10.31 1.11 20.44
C GLN A 46 -10.51 1.65 21.86
N THR A 47 -10.98 0.80 22.77
CA THR A 47 -11.27 1.13 24.18
C THR A 47 -9.99 1.53 24.91
N SER A 48 -8.95 0.69 24.86
CA SER A 48 -7.68 0.95 25.52
C SER A 48 -6.96 2.18 24.94
N HIS A 49 -6.97 2.35 23.62
CA HIS A 49 -6.36 3.51 22.98
C HIS A 49 -7.10 4.81 23.30
N THR A 50 -8.44 4.79 23.35
CA THR A 50 -9.22 5.98 23.72
C THR A 50 -9.00 6.35 25.18
N LEU A 51 -8.99 5.37 26.08
CA LEU A 51 -8.67 5.58 27.49
C LEU A 51 -7.26 6.14 27.67
N TYR A 52 -6.27 5.56 26.98
CA TYR A 52 -4.90 6.06 27.00
C TYR A 52 -4.82 7.52 26.53
N ASN A 53 -5.42 7.87 25.39
CA ASN A 53 -5.38 9.25 24.91
C ASN A 53 -6.15 10.23 25.80
N ALA A 54 -7.23 9.79 26.44
CA ALA A 54 -8.01 10.63 27.36
C ALA A 54 -7.28 10.88 28.69
N PHE A 55 -6.54 9.88 29.20
CA PHE A 55 -6.00 9.90 30.56
C PHE A 55 -4.46 9.84 30.65
N SER A 56 -3.75 9.87 29.52
CA SER A 56 -2.28 9.89 29.48
C SER A 56 -1.67 11.20 30.01
N VAL A 57 -2.44 12.29 30.01
CA VAL A 57 -2.00 13.61 30.46
C VAL A 57 -2.44 13.89 31.89
N ASP A 58 -3.68 13.52 32.25
CA ASP A 58 -4.22 13.66 33.60
C ASP A 58 -5.23 12.55 33.89
N LEU A 59 -5.16 11.97 35.08
CA LEU A 59 -6.06 10.92 35.55
C LEU A 59 -7.11 11.58 36.45
N PRO A 60 -8.38 11.67 36.04
CA PRO A 60 -9.42 12.28 36.84
C PRO A 60 -9.58 11.53 38.16
N LYS A 61 -9.33 12.24 39.28
CA LYS A 61 -9.36 11.67 40.64
C LYS A 61 -10.71 11.09 41.05
N ASN A 62 -11.80 11.55 40.41
CA ASN A 62 -13.19 11.19 40.74
C ASN A 62 -13.97 10.70 39.51
N ASP A 63 -13.34 9.92 38.62
CA ASP A 63 -14.07 9.26 37.54
C ASP A 63 -14.85 8.06 38.08
N THR A 64 -16.18 8.11 37.99
CA THR A 64 -17.07 7.06 38.50
C THR A 64 -17.56 6.10 37.42
N ARG A 65 -17.11 6.28 36.17
CA ARG A 65 -17.55 5.47 35.04
C ARG A 65 -16.88 4.10 35.07
N SER A 66 -17.59 3.09 34.59
CA SER A 66 -17.12 1.71 34.57
C SER A 66 -16.71 1.27 33.16
N ILE A 67 -15.78 0.32 33.09
CA ILE A 67 -15.37 -0.35 31.85
C ILE A 67 -15.78 -1.82 31.96
N LEU A 68 -16.42 -2.36 30.93
CA LEU A 68 -16.72 -3.77 30.85
C LEU A 68 -15.44 -4.57 30.56
N LEU A 69 -15.09 -5.49 31.46
CA LEU A 69 -14.03 -6.47 31.23
C LEU A 69 -14.67 -7.86 31.06
N LYS A 70 -14.41 -8.52 29.94
CA LYS A 70 -14.75 -9.92 29.72
C LYS A 70 -13.49 -10.74 29.88
N ILE A 71 -13.41 -11.55 30.91
CA ILE A 71 -12.21 -12.34 31.24
C ILE A 71 -12.53 -13.82 31.06
N ILE A 72 -11.71 -14.49 30.26
CA ILE A 72 -11.86 -15.91 29.94
C ILE A 72 -10.61 -16.63 30.47
N ILE A 73 -10.79 -17.48 31.48
CA ILE A 73 -9.72 -18.30 32.05
C ILE A 73 -9.70 -19.65 31.32
N THR A 74 -8.60 -19.95 30.63
CA THR A 74 -8.41 -21.25 29.99
C THR A 74 -6.93 -21.52 29.74
N ASN A 75 -6.51 -22.75 29.95
CA ASN A 75 -5.17 -23.25 29.59
C ASN A 75 -5.18 -24.10 28.30
N LYS A 76 -6.35 -24.28 27.67
CA LYS A 76 -6.49 -25.06 26.44
C LYS A 76 -6.20 -24.20 25.22
N LYS A 77 -5.07 -24.47 24.56
CA LYS A 77 -4.62 -23.75 23.36
C LYS A 77 -5.68 -23.68 22.25
N GLU A 78 -6.37 -24.80 21.98
CA GLU A 78 -7.43 -24.84 20.95
C GLU A 78 -8.60 -23.91 21.25
N THR A 79 -8.98 -23.78 22.53
CA THR A 79 -10.02 -22.85 22.98
C THR A 79 -9.56 -21.41 22.83
N MET A 80 -8.31 -21.10 23.19
CA MET A 80 -7.73 -19.77 22.96
C MET A 80 -7.75 -19.39 21.49
N ASP A 81 -7.25 -20.27 20.62
CA ASP A 81 -7.19 -20.05 19.17
C ASP A 81 -8.59 -19.86 18.57
N THR A 82 -9.59 -20.59 19.05
CA THR A 82 -10.99 -20.46 18.61
C THR A 82 -11.58 -19.11 19.02
N ILE A 83 -11.34 -18.67 20.26
CA ILE A 83 -11.78 -17.37 20.75
C ILE A 83 -11.10 -16.25 19.96
N ILE A 84 -9.78 -16.33 19.78
CA ILE A 84 -9.00 -15.38 18.99
C ILE A 84 -9.55 -15.29 17.56
N LYS A 85 -9.80 -16.43 16.90
CA LYS A 85 -10.36 -16.48 15.54
C LYS A 85 -11.76 -15.88 15.48
N SER A 86 -12.65 -16.21 16.43
CA SER A 86 -14.03 -15.72 16.47
C SER A 86 -14.11 -14.21 16.76
N ASN A 87 -13.23 -13.70 17.63
CA ASN A 87 -13.16 -12.28 17.93
C ASN A 87 -12.59 -11.47 16.75
N ASN A 88 -11.59 -12.02 16.07
CA ASN A 88 -11.05 -11.46 14.83
C ASN A 88 -12.01 -11.63 13.64
N SER A 89 -12.94 -12.59 13.63
CA SER A 89 -13.89 -12.76 12.53
C SER A 89 -15.07 -11.79 12.60
N HIS A 90 -15.44 -11.33 13.81
CA HIS A 90 -16.41 -10.24 13.98
C HIS A 90 -15.87 -8.88 13.51
N ASN A 91 -14.55 -8.69 13.51
CA ASN A 91 -13.87 -7.52 12.95
C ASN A 91 -12.66 -7.99 12.11
N PRO A 92 -12.87 -8.49 10.88
CA PRO A 92 -11.80 -9.10 10.09
C PRO A 92 -10.67 -8.12 9.89
N VAL A 93 -9.47 -8.47 10.40
CA VAL A 93 -8.26 -7.70 10.16
C VAL A 93 -8.00 -7.73 8.64
N PRO A 94 -8.02 -6.58 7.96
CA PRO A 94 -7.75 -6.52 6.53
C PRO A 94 -6.39 -7.16 6.23
N PRO A 95 -6.26 -7.99 5.17
CA PRO A 95 -4.97 -8.57 4.79
C PRO A 95 -3.85 -7.52 4.59
N ALA A 96 -4.23 -6.30 4.22
CA ALA A 96 -3.30 -5.16 4.14
C ALA A 96 -2.65 -4.81 5.48
N LEU A 97 -3.39 -4.89 6.59
CA LEU A 97 -2.88 -4.64 7.95
C LEU A 97 -1.95 -5.76 8.42
N LEU A 98 -2.22 -7.01 8.03
CA LEU A 98 -1.32 -8.14 8.29
C LEU A 98 -0.01 -7.96 7.51
N ARG A 99 -0.07 -7.63 6.22
CA ARG A 99 1.12 -7.41 5.39
C ARG A 99 2.03 -6.31 5.92
N ALA A 100 1.46 -5.25 6.49
CA ALA A 100 2.22 -4.14 7.06
C ALA A 100 3.20 -4.56 8.18
N THR A 101 3.04 -5.77 8.75
CA THR A 101 3.95 -6.30 9.79
C THR A 101 5.11 -7.12 9.21
N HIS A 102 5.05 -7.50 7.93
CA HIS A 102 6.07 -8.33 7.28
C HIS A 102 7.43 -7.64 7.29
N LYS A 103 8.50 -8.43 7.37
CA LYS A 103 9.88 -7.91 7.44
C LYS A 103 10.24 -7.06 6.22
N VAL A 104 9.99 -7.55 5.01
CA VAL A 104 10.25 -6.82 3.76
C VAL A 104 9.64 -5.41 3.74
N GLN A 105 8.45 -5.22 4.34
CA GLN A 105 7.79 -3.92 4.39
C GLN A 105 8.51 -2.93 5.31
N ARG A 106 9.06 -3.43 6.43
CA ARG A 106 9.89 -2.62 7.34
C ARG A 106 11.22 -2.25 6.68
N ASP A 107 11.84 -3.20 6.00
CA ASP A 107 13.10 -2.96 5.30
C ASP A 107 12.92 -1.91 4.19
N ILE A 108 11.81 -1.97 3.44
CA ILE A 108 11.44 -0.92 2.46
C ILE A 108 11.23 0.43 3.16
N GLU A 109 10.56 0.46 4.32
CA GLU A 109 10.35 1.71 5.07
C GLU A 109 11.66 2.36 5.48
N ASP A 110 12.56 1.61 6.08
CA ASP A 110 13.87 2.10 6.54
C ASP A 110 14.71 2.60 5.35
N TYR A 111 14.73 1.82 4.26
CA TYR A 111 15.46 2.19 3.04
C TYR A 111 14.88 3.45 2.37
N PHE A 112 13.56 3.56 2.29
CA PHE A 112 12.90 4.73 1.71
C PHE A 112 13.14 5.98 2.56
N LEU A 113 13.10 5.84 3.89
CA LEU A 113 13.37 6.92 4.82
C LEU A 113 14.80 7.46 4.65
N ALA A 114 15.79 6.58 4.54
CA ALA A 114 17.18 6.96 4.27
C ALA A 114 17.34 7.70 2.94
N ASN A 115 16.46 7.43 1.97
CA ASN A 115 16.44 8.05 0.64
C ASN A 115 15.44 9.22 0.52
N GLY A 116 14.92 9.74 1.64
CA GLY A 116 14.08 10.94 1.67
C GLY A 116 12.63 10.73 1.23
N TYR A 117 12.15 9.48 1.23
CA TYR A 117 10.75 9.09 1.01
C TYR A 117 10.12 8.56 2.31
N PHE A 118 8.79 8.56 2.37
CA PHE A 118 8.03 8.10 3.54
C PHE A 118 7.12 6.95 3.16
N TYR A 119 7.48 5.71 3.52
CA TYR A 119 6.72 4.52 3.13
C TYR A 119 5.57 4.21 4.10
N ASP A 120 4.35 4.53 3.69
CA ASP A 120 3.13 4.32 4.47
C ASP A 120 2.74 2.83 4.50
N ARG A 121 3.31 2.08 5.44
CA ARG A 121 2.87 0.70 5.74
C ARG A 121 1.45 0.67 6.30
N ARG A 122 1.08 1.70 7.06
CA ARG A 122 -0.26 1.90 7.64
C ARG A 122 -0.86 3.14 7.02
N LYS A 123 -2.14 3.06 6.64
CA LYS A 123 -2.84 4.15 5.95
C LYS A 123 -2.73 5.46 6.73
N ASN A 124 -2.26 6.52 6.07
CA ASN A 124 -2.11 7.87 6.58
C ASN A 124 -1.10 8.05 7.73
N TYR A 125 -0.20 7.09 7.98
CA TYR A 125 0.74 7.19 9.11
C TYR A 125 1.64 8.42 9.02
N TYR A 126 2.31 8.63 7.88
CA TYR A 126 3.16 9.81 7.64
C TYR A 126 2.34 11.05 7.28
N ARG A 127 1.16 10.88 6.70
CA ARG A 127 0.25 11.99 6.40
C ARG A 127 -0.21 12.70 7.69
N ASN A 128 -0.56 11.93 8.72
CA ASN A 128 -0.98 12.46 10.03
C ASN A 128 0.17 13.14 10.78
N GLN A 129 1.43 12.91 10.37
CA GLN A 129 2.62 13.58 10.88
C GLN A 129 3.02 14.80 10.02
N ASN A 130 2.13 15.28 9.14
CA ASN A 130 2.36 16.41 8.25
C ASN A 130 3.59 16.25 7.33
N LYS A 131 3.95 15.02 6.96
CA LYS A 131 5.02 14.80 5.96
C LYS A 131 4.56 15.23 4.57
N PRO A 132 5.47 15.68 3.68
CA PRO A 132 5.12 16.12 2.33
C PRO A 132 4.43 15.02 1.52
N ILE A 133 3.18 15.26 1.10
CA ILE A 133 2.34 14.26 0.41
C ILE A 133 3.04 13.66 -0.83
N LYS A 134 3.77 14.48 -1.60
CA LYS A 134 4.51 14.04 -2.79
C LYS A 134 5.59 13.00 -2.51
N LYS A 135 6.08 12.92 -1.27
CA LYS A 135 7.12 11.99 -0.80
C LYS A 135 6.56 10.78 -0.06
N ILE A 136 5.24 10.74 0.19
CA ILE A 136 4.59 9.59 0.84
C ILE A 136 4.27 8.53 -0.21
N ILE A 137 4.71 7.30 0.05
CA ILE A 137 4.54 6.14 -0.82
C ILE A 137 3.71 5.10 -0.09
N SER A 138 2.52 4.76 -0.60
CA SER A 138 1.72 3.68 -0.02
C SER A 138 2.13 2.31 -0.58
N ILE A 139 1.83 1.23 0.15
CA ILE A 139 1.99 -0.14 -0.35
C ILE A 139 1.31 -0.33 -1.71
N ASN A 140 0.09 0.20 -1.89
CA ASN A 140 -0.65 0.08 -3.14
C ASN A 140 0.06 0.78 -4.29
N TYR A 141 0.53 2.01 -4.07
CA TYR A 141 1.23 2.77 -5.12
C TYR A 141 2.55 2.09 -5.51
N LEU A 142 3.33 1.60 -4.52
CA LEU A 142 4.53 0.81 -4.81
C LEU A 142 4.17 -0.47 -5.58
N SER A 143 3.12 -1.18 -5.17
CA SER A 143 2.66 -2.39 -5.86
C SER A 143 2.33 -2.12 -7.33
N GLN A 144 1.66 -1.01 -7.63
CA GLN A 144 1.37 -0.62 -9.01
C GLN A 144 2.65 -0.34 -9.80
N CYS A 145 3.62 0.38 -9.22
CA CYS A 145 4.90 0.66 -9.87
C CYS A 145 5.68 -0.63 -10.18
N ILE A 146 5.73 -1.57 -9.23
CA ILE A 146 6.36 -2.88 -9.42
C ILE A 146 5.63 -3.70 -10.49
N THR A 147 4.29 -3.77 -10.44
CA THR A 147 3.51 -4.48 -11.46
C THR A 147 3.69 -3.87 -12.85
N SER A 148 3.77 -2.54 -12.97
CA SER A 148 3.94 -1.89 -14.27
C SER A 148 5.34 -2.06 -14.83
N ILE A 149 6.37 -1.86 -14.01
CA ILE A 149 7.77 -1.78 -14.48
C ILE A 149 8.44 -3.15 -14.39
N VAL A 150 8.47 -3.76 -13.20
CA VAL A 150 9.19 -5.03 -12.97
C VAL A 150 8.47 -6.20 -13.62
N GLU A 151 7.16 -6.35 -13.39
CA GLU A 151 6.34 -7.41 -14.03
C GLU A 151 5.92 -7.08 -15.46
N LYS A 152 6.25 -5.87 -15.94
CA LYS A 152 5.94 -5.36 -17.29
C LYS A 152 4.45 -5.46 -17.64
N ASN A 153 3.58 -5.26 -16.67
CA ASN A 153 2.12 -5.33 -16.84
C ASN A 153 1.43 -4.02 -16.40
N PRO A 154 1.67 -2.90 -17.12
CA PRO A 154 1.10 -1.60 -16.77
C PRO A 154 -0.43 -1.56 -16.80
N SER A 155 -1.07 -2.34 -17.67
CA SER A 155 -2.54 -2.41 -17.73
C SER A 155 -3.14 -3.03 -16.46
N LYS A 156 -2.53 -4.10 -15.91
CA LYS A 156 -2.94 -4.68 -14.63
C LYS A 156 -2.71 -3.71 -13.47
N ALA A 157 -1.57 -3.01 -13.47
CA ALA A 157 -1.25 -2.00 -12.47
C ALA A 157 -2.30 -0.87 -12.40
N ARG A 158 -2.79 -0.43 -13.58
CA ARG A 158 -3.84 0.59 -13.68
C ARG A 158 -5.20 0.10 -13.20
N SER A 159 -5.59 -1.12 -13.59
CA SER A 159 -6.98 -1.55 -13.49
C SER A 159 -7.48 -1.82 -12.07
N ASN A 160 -6.64 -2.39 -11.19
CA ASN A 160 -7.09 -2.78 -9.84
C ASN A 160 -6.00 -2.68 -8.76
N PRO A 161 -5.70 -1.46 -8.26
CA PRO A 161 -4.63 -1.22 -7.29
C PRO A 161 -4.75 -2.03 -6.00
N THR A 162 -5.99 -2.20 -5.50
CA THR A 162 -6.27 -2.89 -4.22
C THR A 162 -6.18 -4.41 -4.31
N ILE A 163 -6.27 -4.97 -5.53
CA ILE A 163 -6.24 -6.41 -5.76
C ILE A 163 -4.81 -6.92 -5.93
N LEU A 164 -3.87 -6.07 -6.36
CA LEU A 164 -2.49 -6.45 -6.66
C LEU A 164 -1.78 -7.16 -5.51
N THR A 165 -2.11 -6.81 -4.27
CA THR A 165 -1.54 -7.50 -3.12
C THR A 165 -2.49 -8.55 -2.55
N LYS A 166 -3.79 -8.56 -2.89
CA LYS A 166 -4.84 -9.31 -2.16
C LYS A 166 -4.56 -10.80 -2.00
N LYS A 167 -4.05 -11.48 -3.04
CA LYS A 167 -3.67 -12.90 -2.98
C LYS A 167 -2.23 -13.03 -2.48
N GLU A 168 -1.97 -14.07 -1.70
CA GLU A 168 -0.63 -14.32 -1.14
C GLU A 168 0.43 -14.58 -2.22
N SER A 169 0.08 -15.32 -3.26
CA SER A 169 0.95 -15.54 -4.42
C SER A 169 1.31 -14.24 -5.16
N ASP A 170 0.33 -13.35 -5.37
CA ASP A 170 0.58 -12.05 -5.98
C ASP A 170 1.46 -11.17 -5.06
N TYR A 171 1.19 -11.16 -3.75
CA TYR A 171 2.00 -10.43 -2.77
C TYR A 171 3.45 -10.90 -2.77
N ASN A 172 3.69 -12.22 -2.72
CA ASN A 172 5.04 -12.78 -2.68
C ASN A 172 5.82 -12.52 -3.98
N ARG A 173 5.14 -12.37 -5.13
CA ARG A 173 5.78 -11.97 -6.40
C ARG A 173 6.22 -10.50 -6.40
N LEU A 174 5.45 -9.63 -5.75
CA LEU A 174 5.77 -8.20 -5.61
C LEU A 174 6.76 -7.91 -4.49
N PHE A 175 6.73 -8.71 -3.42
CA PHE A 175 7.52 -8.51 -2.21
C PHE A 175 8.29 -9.78 -1.79
N PRO A 176 9.14 -10.37 -2.68
CA PRO A 176 9.97 -11.49 -2.29
C PRO A 176 11.11 -11.02 -1.39
N ASP A 177 11.57 -11.89 -0.49
CA ASP A 177 12.61 -11.56 0.49
C ASP A 177 13.98 -11.20 -0.13
N ASN A 178 14.22 -11.63 -1.38
CA ASN A 178 15.51 -11.47 -2.07
C ASN A 178 15.53 -10.32 -3.09
N ARG A 179 14.47 -9.53 -3.22
CA ARG A 179 14.48 -8.36 -4.12
C ARG A 179 15.38 -7.26 -3.55
N PRO A 180 16.32 -6.70 -4.33
CA PRO A 180 17.11 -5.54 -3.91
C PRO A 180 16.22 -4.35 -3.53
N MET A 181 16.57 -3.64 -2.46
CA MET A 181 15.79 -2.49 -1.99
C MET A 181 15.81 -1.33 -3.00
N GLU A 182 16.92 -1.22 -3.72
CA GLU A 182 17.15 -0.33 -4.86
C GLU A 182 16.03 -0.48 -5.89
N THR A 183 15.64 -1.71 -6.25
CA THR A 183 14.61 -1.95 -7.26
C THR A 183 13.28 -1.28 -6.88
N TYR A 184 12.88 -1.34 -5.60
CA TYR A 184 11.68 -0.67 -5.13
C TYR A 184 11.79 0.85 -5.27
N LEU A 185 12.91 1.41 -4.84
CA LEU A 185 13.14 2.85 -4.88
C LEU A 185 13.21 3.36 -6.32
N GLN A 186 13.96 2.69 -7.19
CA GLN A 186 14.12 3.10 -8.59
C GLN A 186 12.81 3.02 -9.37
N SER A 187 11.98 2.01 -9.09
CA SER A 187 10.63 1.92 -9.66
C SER A 187 9.77 3.13 -9.28
N ILE A 188 9.87 3.61 -8.04
CA ILE A 188 9.18 4.83 -7.58
C ILE A 188 9.77 6.07 -8.25
N LYS A 189 11.10 6.21 -8.30
CA LYS A 189 11.74 7.37 -8.90
C LYS A 189 11.40 7.49 -10.39
N LEU A 190 11.43 6.39 -11.14
CA LEU A 190 11.00 6.33 -12.54
C LEU A 190 9.56 6.83 -12.73
N MET A 191 8.63 6.25 -11.96
CA MET A 191 7.22 6.65 -12.01
C MET A 191 7.06 8.15 -11.71
N LYS A 192 7.76 8.65 -10.70
CA LYS A 192 7.70 10.06 -10.31
C LYS A 192 8.28 11.00 -11.36
N ARG A 193 9.34 10.62 -12.08
CA ARG A 193 9.85 11.43 -13.20
C ARG A 193 8.83 11.53 -14.33
N VAL A 194 8.14 10.43 -14.66
CA VAL A 194 7.03 10.45 -15.65
C VAL A 194 5.87 11.32 -15.18
N GLU A 195 5.39 11.14 -13.95
CA GLU A 195 4.30 11.96 -13.38
C GLU A 195 4.67 13.44 -13.35
N GLN A 196 5.91 13.78 -13.02
CA GLN A 196 6.41 15.15 -13.00
C GLN A 196 6.45 15.75 -14.40
N PHE A 197 7.03 15.02 -15.37
CA PHE A 197 7.09 15.44 -16.77
C PHE A 197 5.69 15.72 -17.32
N ILE A 198 4.76 14.79 -17.14
CA ILE A 198 3.37 14.93 -17.61
C ILE A 198 2.69 16.15 -16.97
N LYS A 199 2.95 16.41 -15.70
CA LYS A 199 2.30 17.49 -14.96
C LYS A 199 2.90 18.87 -15.21
N GLN A 200 4.19 18.96 -15.48
CA GLN A 200 4.94 20.23 -15.46
C GLN A 200 5.49 20.65 -16.81
N VAL A 201 5.73 19.71 -17.72
CA VAL A 201 6.46 19.93 -18.97
C VAL A 201 5.60 19.59 -20.18
N PHE A 202 4.89 18.47 -20.14
CA PHE A 202 4.09 18.00 -21.26
C PHE A 202 2.87 18.89 -21.51
N ALA A 203 2.68 19.29 -22.77
CA ALA A 203 1.51 20.02 -23.25
C ALA A 203 0.76 19.16 -24.27
N PRO A 204 -0.42 18.62 -23.94
CA PRO A 204 -1.24 17.85 -24.87
C PRO A 204 -1.69 18.71 -26.06
N ASN A 205 -1.56 18.20 -27.28
CA ASN A 205 -1.96 18.91 -28.50
C ASN A 205 -3.27 18.38 -29.12
N ASP A 206 -3.64 17.14 -28.81
CA ASP A 206 -4.80 16.45 -29.36
C ASP A 206 -5.51 15.58 -28.29
N ASP A 207 -6.68 15.04 -28.63
CA ASP A 207 -7.46 14.18 -27.72
C ASP A 207 -6.69 12.88 -27.34
N ILE A 208 -5.79 12.43 -28.22
CA ILE A 208 -4.96 11.25 -27.98
C ILE A 208 -3.96 11.57 -26.86
N ASP A 209 -3.31 12.74 -26.91
CA ASP A 209 -2.37 13.21 -25.89
C ASP A 209 -3.06 13.42 -24.54
N ILE A 210 -4.29 13.93 -24.54
CA ILE A 210 -5.10 14.07 -23.32
C ILE A 210 -5.35 12.68 -22.72
N ALA A 211 -5.74 11.70 -23.52
CA ALA A 211 -5.98 10.34 -23.04
C ALA A 211 -4.69 9.69 -22.52
N LEU A 212 -3.56 9.83 -23.22
CA LEU A 212 -2.28 9.28 -22.80
C LEU A 212 -1.78 9.89 -21.49
N SER A 213 -1.69 11.22 -21.43
CA SER A 213 -1.25 11.94 -20.23
C SER A 213 -2.12 11.69 -18.99
N THR A 214 -3.40 11.33 -19.18
CA THR A 214 -4.32 11.05 -18.07
C THR A 214 -4.29 9.59 -17.62
N HIS A 215 -4.03 8.64 -18.53
CA HIS A 215 -4.32 7.23 -18.28
C HIS A 215 -3.16 6.26 -18.46
N TYR A 216 -2.02 6.71 -19.03
CA TYR A 216 -0.94 5.82 -19.46
C TYR A 216 0.36 6.02 -18.69
N ASN A 217 0.38 6.70 -17.54
CA ASN A 217 1.60 6.90 -16.73
C ASN A 217 2.33 5.58 -16.42
N PHE A 218 1.59 4.50 -16.16
CA PHE A 218 2.15 3.17 -15.94
C PHE A 218 2.80 2.60 -17.20
N HIS A 219 2.16 2.76 -18.36
CA HIS A 219 2.65 2.30 -19.65
C HIS A 219 3.91 3.09 -20.06
N ILE A 220 3.85 4.42 -19.94
CA ILE A 220 4.99 5.31 -20.21
C ILE A 220 6.17 4.96 -19.30
N SER A 221 5.94 4.71 -18.01
CA SER A 221 7.02 4.31 -17.08
C SER A 221 7.63 2.96 -17.42
N ARG A 222 6.83 2.00 -17.89
CA ARG A 222 7.32 0.69 -18.37
C ARG A 222 8.18 0.85 -19.63
N VAL A 223 7.73 1.69 -20.57
CA VAL A 223 8.48 1.97 -21.81
C VAL A 223 9.76 2.74 -21.48
N LEU A 224 9.70 3.72 -20.58
CA LEU A 224 10.85 4.50 -20.11
C LEU A 224 11.96 3.61 -19.55
N ALA A 225 11.61 2.61 -18.74
CA ALA A 225 12.60 1.66 -18.24
C ALA A 225 13.35 0.94 -19.38
N SER A 226 12.66 0.63 -20.48
CA SER A 226 13.27 -0.01 -21.64
C SER A 226 14.17 0.95 -22.42
N VAL A 227 13.75 2.21 -22.56
CA VAL A 227 14.52 3.28 -23.22
C VAL A 227 15.80 3.58 -22.46
N VAL A 228 15.72 3.78 -21.14
CA VAL A 228 16.87 4.14 -20.30
C VAL A 228 17.88 2.99 -20.22
N LEU A 229 17.40 1.75 -20.19
CA LEU A 229 18.27 0.57 -20.15
C LEU A 229 18.80 0.16 -21.52
N ASP A 230 18.35 0.82 -22.60
CA ASP A 230 18.60 0.43 -23.99
C ASP A 230 18.30 -1.07 -24.25
N LYS A 231 17.16 -1.54 -23.72
CA LYS A 231 16.76 -2.95 -23.74
C LYS A 231 15.27 -3.08 -23.93
N ALA A 232 14.86 -3.68 -25.05
CA ALA A 232 13.47 -4.13 -25.26
C ALA A 232 12.99 -5.12 -24.18
N ARG A 233 13.90 -5.99 -23.71
CA ARG A 233 13.63 -6.97 -22.65
C ARG A 233 14.70 -6.90 -21.56
N PHE A 234 14.47 -6.06 -20.56
CA PHE A 234 15.29 -6.03 -19.35
C PHE A 234 14.92 -7.14 -18.35
N ASN A 235 15.88 -7.56 -17.54
CA ASN A 235 15.72 -8.49 -16.43
C ASN A 235 15.37 -7.70 -15.16
N GLY A 236 14.07 -7.59 -14.87
CA GLY A 236 13.46 -6.82 -13.77
C GLY A 236 14.42 -6.38 -12.67
N ASP A 237 14.61 -7.21 -11.64
CA ASP A 237 15.39 -6.84 -10.45
C ASP A 237 16.87 -6.58 -10.75
N ARG A 238 17.48 -7.32 -11.70
CA ARG A 238 18.91 -7.22 -12.01
C ARG A 238 19.28 -5.92 -12.72
N ASP A 239 18.43 -5.49 -13.65
CA ASP A 239 18.69 -4.29 -14.44
C ASP A 239 18.19 -3.03 -13.71
N LEU A 240 17.04 -3.09 -13.02
CA LEU A 240 16.44 -1.92 -12.39
C LEU A 240 17.15 -1.49 -11.10
N CYS A 241 17.85 -2.37 -10.39
CA CYS A 241 18.55 -1.96 -9.16
C CYS A 241 19.68 -0.97 -9.43
N ASN A 242 20.24 -0.96 -10.65
CA ASN A 242 21.38 -0.11 -11.04
C ASN A 242 20.99 1.06 -11.95
N ILE A 243 19.69 1.27 -12.19
CA ILE A 243 19.26 2.33 -13.10
C ILE A 243 19.50 3.71 -12.47
N ASP A 244 20.15 4.59 -13.23
CA ASP A 244 20.43 5.95 -12.79
C ASP A 244 19.28 6.89 -13.19
N VAL A 245 18.33 7.05 -12.29
CA VAL A 245 17.14 7.87 -12.54
C VAL A 245 17.44 9.37 -12.54
N GLU A 246 18.55 9.80 -11.92
CA GLU A 246 18.87 11.23 -11.80
C GLU A 246 19.31 11.83 -13.15
N HIS A 247 19.85 11.00 -14.06
CA HIS A 247 20.26 11.42 -15.40
C HIS A 247 19.16 11.31 -16.46
N ILE A 248 17.94 10.89 -16.09
CA ILE A 248 16.82 10.85 -17.03
C ILE A 248 16.39 12.28 -17.33
N THR A 249 16.63 12.75 -18.57
CA THR A 249 16.20 14.07 -19.04
C THR A 249 14.75 14.05 -19.54
N ASP A 250 14.16 15.22 -19.73
CA ASP A 250 12.79 15.32 -20.22
C ASP A 250 12.67 14.85 -21.68
N GLU A 251 13.74 14.95 -22.48
CA GLU A 251 13.81 14.38 -23.83
C GLU A 251 13.71 12.85 -23.80
N ILE A 252 14.38 12.17 -22.86
CA ILE A 252 14.31 10.71 -22.71
C ILE A 252 12.88 10.29 -22.35
N ILE A 253 12.22 11.05 -21.47
CA ILE A 253 10.82 10.79 -21.10
C ILE A 253 9.89 11.03 -22.28
N PHE A 254 10.15 12.06 -23.09
CA PHE A 254 9.38 12.35 -24.30
C PHE A 254 9.54 11.26 -25.37
N THR A 255 10.73 10.67 -25.52
CA THR A 255 10.94 9.49 -26.38
C THR A 255 10.11 8.31 -25.89
N ALA A 256 10.14 8.01 -24.60
CA ALA A 256 9.32 6.94 -24.02
C ALA A 256 7.81 7.19 -24.18
N TYR A 257 7.38 8.46 -24.05
CA TYR A 257 6.02 8.89 -24.33
C TYR A 257 5.64 8.61 -25.79
N SER A 258 6.48 9.03 -26.73
CA SER A 258 6.26 8.88 -28.18
C SER A 258 6.16 7.41 -28.59
N PHE A 259 7.06 6.57 -28.08
CA PHE A 259 6.98 5.11 -28.28
C PHE A 259 5.72 4.52 -27.69
N THR A 260 5.28 5.00 -26.53
CA THR A 260 4.00 4.57 -25.94
C THR A 260 2.82 4.99 -26.83
N LYS A 261 2.81 6.22 -27.37
CA LYS A 261 1.77 6.72 -28.28
C LYS A 261 1.68 5.84 -29.52
N GLU A 262 2.80 5.55 -30.17
CA GLU A 262 2.84 4.70 -31.36
C GLU A 262 2.30 3.30 -31.08
N LEU A 263 2.78 2.64 -30.03
CA LEU A 263 2.35 1.28 -29.68
C LEU A 263 0.87 1.21 -29.28
N VAL A 264 0.39 2.21 -28.54
CA VAL A 264 -1.02 2.27 -28.14
C VAL A 264 -1.91 2.45 -29.36
N LEU A 265 -1.57 3.35 -30.29
CA LEU A 265 -2.36 3.59 -31.49
C LEU A 265 -2.38 2.37 -32.42
N LYS A 266 -1.22 1.72 -32.63
CA LYS A 266 -1.12 0.48 -33.40
C LYS A 266 -2.03 -0.61 -32.82
N TYR A 267 -1.95 -0.84 -31.51
CA TYR A 267 -2.82 -1.81 -30.84
C TYR A 267 -4.31 -1.44 -30.96
N SER A 268 -4.65 -0.16 -30.75
CA SER A 268 -6.02 0.35 -30.82
C SER A 268 -6.66 0.09 -32.19
N GLU A 269 -5.88 0.27 -33.26
CA GLU A 269 -6.28 -0.01 -34.63
C GLU A 269 -6.47 -1.52 -34.87
N GLU A 270 -5.54 -2.36 -34.41
CA GLU A 270 -5.63 -3.82 -34.54
C GLU A 270 -6.90 -4.42 -33.90
N ILE A 271 -7.33 -3.86 -32.77
CA ILE A 271 -8.58 -4.29 -32.10
C ILE A 271 -9.80 -3.46 -32.48
N SER A 272 -9.66 -2.52 -33.42
CA SER A 272 -10.73 -1.61 -33.88
C SER A 272 -11.45 -0.90 -32.72
N GLN A 273 -10.69 -0.46 -31.71
CA GLN A 273 -11.20 0.22 -30.53
C GLN A 273 -10.71 1.66 -30.52
N THR A 274 -11.61 2.63 -30.36
CA THR A 274 -11.24 4.06 -30.34
C THR A 274 -11.16 4.63 -28.92
N ASN A 275 -11.75 3.95 -27.93
CA ASN A 275 -11.73 4.42 -26.54
C ASN A 275 -10.40 4.09 -25.84
N LEU A 276 -9.46 5.03 -25.86
CA LEU A 276 -8.14 4.87 -25.23
C LEU A 276 -8.19 4.69 -23.70
N THR A 277 -9.22 5.19 -23.03
CA THR A 277 -9.43 4.97 -21.58
C THR A 277 -9.75 3.51 -21.25
N TYR A 278 -10.45 2.84 -22.15
CA TYR A 278 -10.73 1.41 -22.07
C TYR A 278 -9.51 0.58 -22.46
N VAL A 279 -8.83 0.94 -23.56
CA VAL A 279 -7.61 0.27 -24.05
C VAL A 279 -6.53 0.20 -22.97
N SER A 280 -6.30 1.28 -22.22
CA SER A 280 -5.34 1.31 -21.10
C SER A 280 -5.61 0.31 -19.96
N LYS A 281 -6.81 -0.29 -19.87
CA LYS A 281 -7.13 -1.35 -18.88
C LYS A 281 -6.88 -2.75 -19.40
N GLN A 282 -6.75 -2.93 -20.72
CA GLN A 282 -6.66 -4.25 -21.32
C GLN A 282 -5.29 -4.87 -21.07
N ILE A 283 -5.28 -6.06 -20.47
CA ILE A 283 -4.03 -6.80 -20.17
C ILE A 283 -3.28 -7.07 -21.48
N ALA A 284 -3.99 -7.42 -22.56
CA ALA A 284 -3.40 -7.68 -23.87
C ALA A 284 -2.60 -6.49 -24.45
N LEU A 285 -2.92 -5.24 -24.09
CA LEU A 285 -2.07 -4.10 -24.45
C LEU A 285 -0.67 -4.21 -23.82
N SER A 286 -0.57 -4.68 -22.56
CA SER A 286 0.75 -4.85 -21.92
C SER A 286 1.60 -5.86 -22.67
N ASP A 287 0.98 -6.99 -23.07
CA ASP A 287 1.64 -8.03 -23.85
C ASP A 287 2.06 -7.49 -25.23
N PHE A 288 1.18 -6.76 -25.90
CA PHE A 288 1.48 -6.11 -27.18
C PHE A 288 2.69 -5.17 -27.09
N ILE A 289 2.73 -4.28 -26.08
CA ILE A 289 3.86 -3.37 -25.86
C ILE A 289 5.14 -4.18 -25.49
N ASN A 290 5.01 -5.32 -24.82
CA ASN A 290 6.15 -6.22 -24.55
C ASN A 290 6.73 -6.88 -25.79
N GLU A 291 5.88 -7.20 -26.76
CA GLU A 291 6.26 -7.88 -27.99
C GLU A 291 6.80 -6.92 -29.05
N ASN A 292 6.27 -5.70 -29.13
CA ASN A 292 6.54 -4.77 -30.23
C ASN A 292 7.56 -3.65 -29.88
N ILE A 293 7.96 -3.49 -28.61
CA ILE A 293 8.88 -2.40 -28.22
C ILE A 293 10.30 -2.53 -28.83
N SER A 294 10.71 -3.74 -29.22
CA SER A 294 12.00 -3.95 -29.90
C SER A 294 12.12 -3.15 -31.18
N ASP A 295 11.01 -2.95 -31.89
CA ASP A 295 10.99 -2.28 -33.20
C ASP A 295 11.29 -0.79 -33.09
N LEU A 296 11.22 -0.24 -31.87
CA LEU A 296 11.41 1.17 -31.57
C LEU A 296 12.75 1.46 -30.88
N ILE A 297 13.23 0.54 -30.03
CA ILE A 297 14.51 0.72 -29.32
C ILE A 297 15.71 0.45 -30.24
N THR A 298 15.55 -0.41 -31.25
CA THR A 298 16.66 -0.82 -32.14
C THR A 298 16.82 0.10 -33.37
N LYS A 299 16.06 1.20 -33.46
CA LYS A 299 16.15 2.22 -34.51
C LYS A 299 16.95 3.41 -34.04
#